data_AF-G5ARD9-F1
#
_entry.id   AF-G5ARD9-F1
#
_cell.length_a   1.000
_cell.length_b   1.000
_cell.length_c   1.000
_cell.angle_alpha   90.00
_cell.angle_beta   90.00
_cell.angle_gamma   90.00
#
_symmetry.space_group_name_H-M   'P 1'
#
loop_
_entity.id
_entity.type
_entity.pdbx_description
1 polymer ?
#
loop_
_entity_poly.entity_id
_entity_poly.type
_entity_poly.pdbx_seq_one_letter_code
_entity_poly.pdbx_strand_id
1 'polypeptide(L)'
;MCANLGVAKKTQLLKLSVPATFMLVSLDEGPGPPIKYQYAELGKLYSVVSQLIHCCNVSSRMQSSINGNPPLRNPFGDSNLPQSITSIHQNVAGILFVRTSYVKKIIEDWSNSDETVKLLCFCCWENPQFSSTVLNELLWQVAYSYTYQLWLCLDLLWKILLIEDSWQTHRIHNALKGIPGDRDGLFDTIQRCKNHYQKRPYQCIKCMVALFSNCPVAYQILQGNADLKRKCTWAVEWLGDELERRPYTGNPQYTYNNCSPPVQSNETSNGYFLERSHSVRMTLAKACELCPEEESDDQDAPDEHESPPPEDAPLYLHSPGSQF
;
A
#
# COMPACT_ATOMS: atom_id res chain seq x y z
N MET A 1 -15.54 27.34 5.47
CA MET A 1 -15.77 28.66 4.85
C MET A 1 -15.34 28.74 3.37
N CYS A 2 -14.46 27.88 2.84
CA CYS A 2 -13.98 28.00 1.45
C CYS A 2 -14.77 27.18 0.40
N ALA A 3 -15.64 26.27 0.82
CA ALA A 3 -16.44 25.41 -0.07
C ALA A 3 -17.40 26.16 -1.02
N ASN A 4 -17.65 27.46 -0.81
CA ASN A 4 -18.59 28.28 -1.59
C ASN A 4 -17.91 29.41 -2.38
N LEU A 5 -16.60 29.29 -2.68
CA LEU A 5 -15.93 30.29 -3.51
C LEU A 5 -16.40 30.15 -4.97
N GLY A 6 -17.20 31.12 -5.44
CA GLY A 6 -17.58 31.22 -6.85
C GLY A 6 -16.37 31.37 -7.78
N VAL A 7 -16.56 31.03 -9.06
CA VAL A 7 -15.50 31.00 -10.09
C VAL A 7 -14.65 32.27 -10.10
N ALA A 8 -15.29 33.45 -10.02
CA ALA A 8 -14.57 34.74 -10.00
C ALA A 8 -13.56 34.86 -8.84
N LYS A 9 -13.93 34.41 -7.64
CA LYS A 9 -13.04 34.43 -6.47
C LYS A 9 -11.90 33.43 -6.65
N LYS A 10 -12.19 32.21 -7.12
CA LYS A 10 -11.17 31.19 -7.42
C LYS A 10 -10.15 31.72 -8.44
N THR A 11 -10.62 32.34 -9.53
CA THR A 11 -9.76 32.98 -10.54
C THR A 11 -8.86 34.05 -9.94
N GLN A 12 -9.40 34.92 -9.07
CA GLN A 12 -8.59 35.96 -8.41
C GLN A 12 -7.52 35.37 -7.48
N LEU A 13 -7.86 34.36 -6.69
CA LEU A 13 -6.91 33.69 -5.78
C LEU A 13 -5.79 32.99 -6.56
N LEU A 14 -6.11 32.37 -7.71
CA LEU A 14 -5.12 31.77 -8.60
C LEU A 14 -4.20 32.83 -9.21
N LYS A 15 -4.74 33.95 -9.68
CA LYS A 15 -3.94 35.09 -10.19
C LYS A 15 -2.96 35.63 -9.14
N LEU A 16 -3.37 35.67 -7.87
CA LEU A 16 -2.54 36.09 -6.75
C LEU A 16 -1.54 35.02 -6.28
N SER A 17 -1.46 33.86 -6.95
CA SER A 17 -0.61 32.72 -6.56
C SER A 17 -0.80 32.27 -5.11
N VAL A 18 -2.02 32.39 -4.59
CA VAL A 18 -2.37 31.97 -3.21
C VAL A 18 -1.98 30.52 -2.93
N PRO A 19 -2.15 29.54 -3.84
CA PRO A 19 -1.67 28.18 -3.59
C PRO A 19 -0.17 28.13 -3.30
N ALA A 20 0.66 28.84 -4.08
CA ALA A 20 2.10 28.84 -3.85
C ALA A 20 2.46 29.43 -2.49
N THR A 21 1.85 30.56 -2.13
CA THR A 21 2.05 31.19 -0.82
C THR A 21 1.68 30.25 0.32
N PHE A 22 0.53 29.59 0.22
CA PHE A 22 0.04 28.68 1.26
C PHE A 22 0.94 27.45 1.39
N MET A 23 1.35 26.85 0.28
CA MET A 23 2.29 25.73 0.30
C MET A 23 3.62 26.12 0.93
N LEU A 24 4.17 27.31 0.62
CA LEU A 24 5.40 27.80 1.26
C LEU A 24 5.22 28.09 2.75
N VAL A 25 4.09 28.66 3.16
CA VAL A 25 3.78 28.87 4.59
C VAL A 25 3.75 27.53 5.34
N SER A 26 3.16 26.47 4.77
CA SER A 26 3.17 25.14 5.41
C SER A 26 4.56 24.51 5.53
N LEU A 27 5.52 24.99 4.75
CA LEU A 27 6.92 24.58 4.76
C LEU A 27 7.81 25.51 5.61
N ASP A 28 7.24 26.50 6.30
CA ASP A 28 8.00 27.58 6.97
C ASP A 28 8.91 28.42 6.04
N GLU A 29 8.66 28.37 4.73
CA GLU A 29 9.35 29.15 3.68
C GLU A 29 8.52 30.34 3.19
N GLY A 30 7.30 30.49 3.71
CA GLY A 30 6.33 31.48 3.29
C GLY A 30 6.45 32.83 3.99
N PRO A 31 5.69 33.84 3.55
CA PRO A 31 5.63 35.13 4.23
C PRO A 31 4.97 35.00 5.62
N GLY A 32 5.52 35.71 6.59
CA GLY A 32 5.02 35.73 7.97
C GLY A 32 6.05 35.23 8.98
N PRO A 33 5.73 35.26 10.28
CA PRO A 33 6.59 34.66 11.29
C PRO A 33 6.64 33.13 11.09
N PRO A 34 7.78 32.47 11.40
CA PRO A 34 7.88 31.01 11.39
C PRO A 34 6.78 30.39 12.26
N ILE A 35 6.29 29.21 11.88
CA ILE A 35 5.31 28.46 12.67
C ILE A 35 5.98 28.03 13.98
N LYS A 36 5.71 28.77 15.06
CA LYS A 36 6.32 28.53 16.38
C LYS A 36 5.72 27.33 17.13
N TYR A 37 4.58 26.82 16.68
CA TYR A 37 3.86 25.74 17.35
C TYR A 37 4.13 24.41 16.67
N GLN A 38 4.52 23.43 17.48
CA GLN A 38 4.82 22.05 17.03
C GLN A 38 3.60 21.33 16.42
N TYR A 39 2.38 21.86 16.61
CA TYR A 39 1.11 21.31 16.13
C TYR A 39 0.22 22.40 15.51
N ALA A 40 0.71 23.14 14.53
CA ALA A 40 -0.14 24.08 13.80
C ALA A 40 -1.23 23.34 13.02
N GLU A 41 -2.49 23.71 13.23
CA GLU A 41 -3.62 23.16 12.48
C GLU A 41 -3.68 23.74 11.06
N LEU A 42 -2.94 23.14 10.13
CA LEU A 42 -2.85 23.58 8.73
C LEU A 42 -3.96 23.02 7.82
N GLY A 43 -4.90 22.24 8.35
CA GLY A 43 -5.94 21.57 7.55
C GLY A 43 -6.79 22.52 6.69
N LYS A 44 -7.10 23.72 7.19
CA LYS A 44 -7.82 24.75 6.39
C LYS A 44 -6.97 25.27 5.24
N LEU A 45 -5.66 25.42 5.45
CA LEU A 45 -4.72 25.84 4.42
C LEU A 45 -4.66 24.80 3.31
N TYR A 46 -4.49 23.52 3.66
CA TYR A 46 -4.49 22.42 2.69
C TYR A 46 -5.81 22.29 1.93
N SER A 47 -6.95 22.50 2.60
CA SER A 47 -8.26 22.54 1.94
C SER A 47 -8.37 23.64 0.88
N VAL A 48 -7.84 24.84 1.14
CA VAL A 48 -7.83 25.92 0.14
C VAL A 48 -6.91 25.58 -1.03
N VAL A 49 -5.71 25.05 -0.75
CA VAL A 49 -4.79 24.61 -1.81
C VAL A 49 -5.47 23.55 -2.67
N SER A 50 -6.03 22.49 -2.06
CA SER A 50 -6.83 21.45 -2.74
C SER A 50 -7.84 22.08 -3.70
N GLN A 51 -8.75 22.90 -3.19
CA GLN A 51 -9.85 23.47 -3.99
C GLN A 51 -9.38 24.31 -5.17
N LEU A 52 -8.28 25.07 -5.00
CA LEU A 52 -7.73 25.90 -6.06
C LEU A 52 -6.99 25.07 -7.12
N ILE A 53 -6.25 24.03 -6.71
CA ILE A 53 -5.53 23.14 -7.63
C ILE A 53 -6.50 22.32 -8.49
N HIS A 54 -7.62 21.84 -7.94
CA HIS A 54 -8.66 21.14 -8.70
C HIS A 54 -9.30 21.99 -9.81
N CYS A 55 -9.15 23.32 -9.75
CA CYS A 55 -9.63 24.24 -10.79
C CYS A 55 -8.58 24.47 -11.90
N CYS A 56 -7.36 23.95 -11.75
CA CYS A 56 -6.26 24.15 -12.70
C CYS A 56 -6.19 23.02 -13.73
N ASN A 57 -5.71 23.34 -14.93
CA ASN A 57 -5.31 22.35 -15.91
C ASN A 57 -3.89 21.86 -15.58
N VAL A 58 -3.77 20.55 -15.34
CA VAL A 58 -2.51 19.83 -15.05
C VAL A 58 -2.14 18.83 -16.14
N SER A 59 -2.78 18.88 -17.32
CA SER A 59 -2.57 17.91 -18.40
C SER A 59 -1.13 17.85 -18.91
N SER A 60 -0.35 18.91 -18.75
CA SER A 60 1.09 18.92 -19.05
C SER A 60 1.93 18.02 -18.12
N ARG A 61 1.34 17.54 -17.02
CA ARG A 61 1.94 16.60 -16.06
C ARG A 61 1.36 15.20 -16.18
N MET A 62 0.40 15.00 -17.08
CA MET A 62 -0.27 13.72 -17.27
C MET A 62 0.38 12.94 -18.41
N GLN A 63 0.57 11.65 -18.20
CA GLN A 63 1.17 10.70 -19.11
C GLN A 63 0.50 9.33 -18.89
N SER A 64 0.05 8.68 -19.95
CA SER A 64 -0.45 7.31 -19.87
C SER A 64 0.68 6.30 -19.70
N SER A 65 0.42 5.21 -18.99
CA SER A 65 1.34 4.06 -18.95
C SER A 65 1.36 3.29 -20.27
N ILE A 66 0.33 3.47 -21.11
CA ILE A 66 0.21 2.80 -22.40
C ILE A 66 0.82 3.71 -23.46
N ASN A 67 1.97 3.29 -24.01
CA ASN A 67 2.68 4.05 -25.02
C ASN A 67 1.78 4.40 -26.22
N GLY A 68 1.75 5.68 -26.58
CA GLY A 68 0.96 6.19 -27.70
C GLY A 68 -0.49 6.55 -27.35
N ASN A 69 -1.00 6.16 -26.19
CA ASN A 69 -2.34 6.54 -25.76
C ASN A 69 -2.34 7.92 -25.06
N PRO A 70 -3.36 8.76 -25.30
CA PRO A 70 -3.52 9.98 -24.53
C PRO A 70 -3.90 9.65 -23.07
N PRO A 71 -3.50 10.49 -22.10
CA PRO A 71 -3.92 10.34 -20.71
C PRO A 71 -5.45 10.36 -20.56
N LEU A 72 -5.97 9.53 -19.66
CA LEU A 72 -7.39 9.51 -19.31
C LEU A 72 -7.82 10.84 -18.67
N ARG A 73 -9.09 11.22 -18.86
CA ARG A 73 -9.66 12.41 -18.21
C ARG A 73 -9.67 12.20 -16.69
N ASN A 74 -9.16 13.19 -15.96
CA ASN A 74 -9.08 13.14 -14.50
C ASN A 74 -10.48 13.27 -13.85
N PRO A 75 -10.98 12.23 -13.15
CA PRO A 75 -12.29 12.24 -12.50
C PRO A 75 -12.28 13.01 -11.18
N PHE A 76 -11.11 13.33 -10.63
CA PHE A 76 -10.97 14.06 -9.38
C PHE A 76 -11.00 15.59 -9.57
N GLY A 77 -11.11 16.09 -10.80
CA GLY A 77 -11.28 17.52 -11.06
C GLY A 77 -12.55 18.10 -10.44
N ASP A 78 -12.67 19.44 -10.40
CA ASP A 78 -13.86 20.09 -9.86
C ASP A 78 -15.09 19.81 -10.75
N SER A 79 -16.00 18.96 -10.30
CA SER A 79 -17.24 18.58 -11.02
C SER A 79 -18.16 19.75 -11.33
N ASN A 80 -18.02 20.88 -10.62
CA ASN A 80 -18.84 22.08 -10.86
C ASN A 80 -18.27 22.95 -11.99
N LEU A 81 -17.09 22.63 -12.51
CA LEU A 81 -16.43 23.36 -13.58
C LEU A 81 -16.46 22.54 -14.88
N PRO A 82 -17.12 23.03 -15.95
CA PRO A 82 -17.11 22.32 -17.22
C PRO A 82 -15.70 22.26 -17.84
N GLN A 83 -14.85 23.24 -17.54
CA GLN A 83 -13.45 23.33 -17.96
C GLN A 83 -12.61 23.97 -16.85
N SER A 84 -11.32 23.63 -16.80
CA SER A 84 -10.35 24.27 -15.89
C SER A 84 -10.28 25.78 -16.10
N ILE A 85 -10.12 26.54 -15.02
CA ILE A 85 -10.07 28.02 -15.04
C ILE A 85 -8.80 28.52 -15.73
N THR A 86 -7.66 27.88 -15.44
CA THR A 86 -6.34 28.29 -15.95
C THR A 86 -5.38 27.09 -15.96
N SER A 87 -4.29 27.19 -16.70
CA SER A 87 -3.16 26.27 -16.53
C SER A 87 -2.50 26.49 -15.17
N ILE A 88 -2.00 25.41 -14.56
CA ILE A 88 -1.28 25.51 -13.30
C ILE A 88 -0.05 26.43 -13.45
N HIS A 89 0.11 27.37 -12.51
CA HIS A 89 1.24 28.28 -12.53
C HIS A 89 2.55 27.55 -12.22
N GLN A 90 3.65 27.97 -12.84
CA GLN A 90 4.93 27.26 -12.74
C GLN A 90 5.50 27.22 -11.32
N ASN A 91 5.28 28.27 -10.52
CA ASN A 91 5.68 28.31 -9.11
C ASN A 91 4.92 27.26 -8.27
N VAL A 92 3.61 27.16 -8.47
CA VAL A 92 2.75 26.15 -7.85
C VAL A 92 3.20 24.75 -8.29
N ALA A 93 3.41 24.55 -9.59
CA ALA A 93 3.86 23.27 -10.13
C ALA A 93 5.25 22.86 -9.63
N GLY A 94 6.15 23.82 -9.43
CA GLY A 94 7.48 23.58 -8.86
C GLY A 94 7.41 23.10 -7.42
N ILE A 95 6.58 23.72 -6.58
CA ILE A 95 6.42 23.29 -5.18
C ILE A 95 5.70 21.93 -5.11
N LEU A 96 4.61 21.76 -5.86
CA LEU A 96 3.76 20.58 -5.75
C LEU A 96 4.35 19.33 -6.40
N PHE A 97 4.88 19.44 -7.62
CA PHE A 97 5.29 18.27 -8.42
C PHE A 97 6.80 18.04 -8.48
N VAL A 98 7.63 19.01 -8.08
CA VAL A 98 9.10 18.89 -8.16
C VAL A 98 9.71 18.77 -6.77
N ARG A 99 9.25 19.58 -5.80
CA ARG A 99 9.74 19.50 -4.42
C ARG A 99 9.01 18.41 -3.64
N THR A 100 9.74 17.38 -3.26
CA THR A 100 9.18 16.29 -2.43
C THR A 100 8.80 16.74 -1.02
N SER A 101 9.41 17.82 -0.51
CA SER A 101 9.15 18.35 0.83
C SER A 101 7.70 18.73 1.08
N TYR A 102 7.00 19.28 0.08
CA TYR A 102 5.58 19.61 0.23
C TYR A 102 4.72 18.34 0.33
N VAL A 103 4.97 17.36 -0.53
CA VAL A 103 4.27 16.06 -0.50
C VAL A 103 4.49 15.35 0.84
N LYS A 104 5.73 15.36 1.32
CA LYS A 104 6.07 14.86 2.65
C LYS A 104 5.29 15.57 3.75
N LYS A 105 5.29 16.90 3.74
CA LYS A 105 4.61 17.72 4.75
C LYS A 105 3.10 17.45 4.79
N ILE A 106 2.43 17.36 3.64
CA ILE A 106 0.98 17.10 3.61
C ILE A 106 0.62 15.67 4.03
N ILE A 107 1.50 14.69 3.83
CA ILE A 107 1.32 13.31 4.30
C ILE A 107 1.52 13.23 5.82
N GLU A 108 2.56 13.87 6.34
CA GLU A 108 2.86 13.91 7.79
C GLU A 108 1.76 14.63 8.60
N ASP A 109 1.23 15.73 8.06
CA ASP A 109 0.18 16.51 8.70
C ASP A 109 -1.25 15.95 8.42
N TRP A 110 -1.37 14.86 7.67
CA TRP A 110 -2.67 14.35 7.26
C TRP A 110 -3.48 13.82 8.47
N SER A 111 -4.61 14.46 8.72
CA SER A 111 -5.52 14.15 9.84
C SER A 111 -6.88 13.61 9.35
N ASN A 112 -6.84 12.70 8.37
CA ASN A 112 -8.03 12.08 7.78
C ASN A 112 -8.96 13.07 7.03
N SER A 113 -8.42 14.20 6.57
CA SER A 113 -9.15 15.20 5.80
C SER A 113 -9.40 14.71 4.36
N ASP A 114 -10.65 14.74 3.91
CA ASP A 114 -11.05 14.35 2.56
C ASP A 114 -10.42 15.22 1.45
N GLU A 115 -10.22 16.52 1.71
CA GLU A 115 -9.64 17.45 0.75
C GLU A 115 -8.18 17.12 0.38
N THR A 116 -7.37 16.69 1.36
CA THR A 116 -5.98 16.29 1.10
C THR A 116 -5.92 15.00 0.29
N VAL A 117 -6.82 14.04 0.57
CA VAL A 117 -6.95 12.81 -0.22
C VAL A 117 -7.31 13.17 -1.66
N LYS A 118 -8.32 14.03 -1.87
CA LYS A 118 -8.72 14.50 -3.21
C LYS A 118 -7.56 15.14 -3.95
N LEU A 119 -6.81 16.04 -3.30
CA LEU A 119 -5.64 16.69 -3.90
C LEU A 119 -4.60 15.67 -4.34
N LEU A 120 -4.26 14.71 -3.49
CA LEU A 120 -3.30 13.65 -3.81
C LEU A 120 -3.80 12.77 -4.97
N CYS A 121 -5.05 12.32 -4.93
CA CYS A 121 -5.65 11.53 -6.01
C CYS A 121 -5.67 12.28 -7.34
N PHE A 122 -6.08 13.56 -7.32
CA PHE A 122 -6.07 14.43 -8.49
C PHE A 122 -4.67 14.57 -9.09
N CYS A 123 -3.64 14.73 -8.26
CA CYS A 123 -2.27 14.90 -8.72
C CYS A 123 -1.59 13.58 -9.13
N CYS A 124 -2.01 12.44 -8.57
CA CYS A 124 -1.55 11.10 -8.94
C CYS A 124 -2.15 10.60 -10.27
N TRP A 125 -3.37 11.04 -10.61
CA TRP A 125 -4.08 10.58 -11.80
C TRP A 125 -3.28 10.77 -13.08
N GLU A 126 -2.99 9.67 -13.78
CA GLU A 126 -2.18 9.61 -14.99
C GLU A 126 -0.83 10.33 -14.82
N ASN A 127 -0.23 10.31 -13.62
CA ASN A 127 1.01 11.05 -13.35
C ASN A 127 2.01 10.13 -12.63
N PRO A 128 2.93 9.47 -13.37
CA PRO A 128 3.84 8.49 -12.79
C PRO A 128 4.82 9.13 -11.81
N GLN A 129 5.33 10.33 -12.10
CA GLN A 129 6.31 11.00 -11.25
C GLN A 129 5.73 11.37 -9.89
N PHE A 130 4.54 11.96 -9.88
CA PHE A 130 3.87 12.34 -8.63
C PHE A 130 3.40 11.11 -7.86
N SER A 131 2.83 10.12 -8.56
CA SER A 131 2.44 8.83 -7.97
C SER A 131 3.62 8.15 -7.27
N SER A 132 4.80 8.12 -7.92
CA SER A 132 6.01 7.55 -7.34
C SER A 132 6.48 8.32 -6.10
N THR A 133 6.39 9.65 -6.13
CA THR A 133 6.76 10.50 -4.98
C THR A 133 5.86 10.23 -3.77
N VAL A 134 4.54 10.17 -4.00
CA VAL A 134 3.55 9.86 -2.95
C VAL A 134 3.76 8.46 -2.39
N LEU A 135 3.95 7.45 -3.25
CA LEU A 135 4.22 6.08 -2.80
C LEU A 135 5.52 5.99 -2.01
N ASN A 136 6.58 6.67 -2.46
CA ASN A 136 7.87 6.64 -1.77
C ASN A 136 7.77 7.15 -0.33
N GLU A 137 7.03 8.24 -0.13
CA GLU A 137 6.80 8.80 1.20
C GLU A 137 5.84 7.93 2.04
N LEU A 138 4.75 7.44 1.45
CA LEU A 138 3.81 6.58 2.20
C LEU A 138 4.48 5.28 2.66
N LEU A 139 5.28 4.64 1.82
CA LEU A 139 6.03 3.44 2.20
C LEU A 139 7.10 3.75 3.27
N TRP A 140 7.72 4.93 3.23
CA TRP A 140 8.61 5.38 4.30
C TRP A 140 7.87 5.50 5.64
N GLN A 141 6.70 6.16 5.64
CA GLN A 141 5.87 6.28 6.83
C GLN A 141 5.40 4.89 7.32
N VAL A 142 4.97 4.02 6.41
CA VAL A 142 4.59 2.64 6.76
C VAL A 142 5.74 1.87 7.40
N ALA A 143 6.99 2.12 7.00
CA ALA A 143 8.16 1.48 7.59
C ALA A 143 8.52 2.04 8.98
N TYR A 144 8.39 3.35 9.20
CA TYR A 144 9.05 4.04 10.32
C TYR A 144 8.14 4.85 11.26
N SER A 145 6.91 5.20 10.87
CA SER A 145 6.02 5.98 11.74
C SER A 145 5.58 5.20 12.98
N TYR A 146 5.21 5.91 14.03
CA TYR A 146 4.67 5.29 15.24
C TYR A 146 3.36 4.54 14.98
N THR A 147 3.06 3.53 15.80
CA THR A 147 1.88 2.65 15.64
C THR A 147 0.56 3.42 15.48
N TYR A 148 0.37 4.52 16.20
CA TYR A 148 -0.86 5.32 16.15
C TYR A 148 -1.02 6.16 14.87
N GLN A 149 0.06 6.41 14.13
CA GLN A 149 0.04 7.08 12.82
C GLN A 149 0.02 6.07 11.66
N LEU A 150 0.53 4.85 11.89
CA LEU A 150 0.65 3.84 10.85
C LEU A 150 -0.68 3.51 10.16
N TRP A 151 -1.78 3.41 10.93
CA TRP A 151 -3.10 3.13 10.36
C TRP A 151 -3.55 4.22 9.39
N LEU A 152 -3.26 5.50 9.70
CA LEU A 152 -3.55 6.63 8.82
C LEU A 152 -2.76 6.51 7.52
N CYS A 153 -1.45 6.25 7.62
CA CYS A 153 -0.60 6.09 6.44
C CYS A 153 -1.06 4.93 5.55
N LEU A 154 -1.49 3.80 6.14
CA LEU A 154 -2.00 2.65 5.39
C LEU A 154 -3.38 2.91 4.76
N ASP A 155 -4.27 3.65 5.44
CA ASP A 155 -5.55 4.06 4.87
C ASP A 155 -5.35 4.99 3.66
N LEU A 156 -4.43 5.96 3.77
CA LEU A 156 -4.08 6.82 2.65
C LEU A 156 -3.41 6.04 1.51
N LEU A 157 -2.48 5.13 1.81
CA LEU A 157 -1.87 4.24 0.82
C LEU A 157 -2.93 3.43 0.07
N TRP A 158 -3.86 2.80 0.78
CA TRP A 158 -4.95 2.05 0.18
C TRP A 158 -5.77 2.92 -0.79
N LYS A 159 -6.13 4.15 -0.41
CA LYS A 159 -6.84 5.11 -1.30
C LYS A 159 -6.05 5.43 -2.57
N ILE A 160 -4.72 5.60 -2.48
CA ILE A 160 -3.86 5.86 -3.64
C ILE A 160 -3.74 4.64 -4.56
N LEU A 161 -3.71 3.43 -4.00
CA LEU A 161 -3.67 2.18 -4.78
C LEU A 161 -4.97 1.90 -5.54
N LEU A 162 -6.10 2.43 -5.07
CA LEU A 162 -7.39 2.31 -5.73
C LEU A 162 -7.66 3.34 -6.82
N ILE A 163 -6.71 4.20 -7.15
CA ILE A 163 -6.85 5.09 -8.31
C ILE A 163 -6.91 4.23 -9.58
N GLU A 164 -8.04 4.22 -10.26
CA GLU A 164 -8.32 3.40 -11.46
C GLU A 164 -7.90 4.10 -12.76
N ASP A 165 -6.62 4.47 -12.85
CA ASP A 165 -6.01 5.00 -14.07
C ASP A 165 -5.07 3.96 -14.73
N SER A 166 -4.43 4.32 -15.83
CA SER A 166 -3.50 3.41 -16.53
C SER A 166 -2.26 3.01 -15.70
N TRP A 167 -1.96 3.70 -14.60
CA TRP A 167 -0.83 3.43 -13.71
C TRP A 167 -1.19 2.60 -12.47
N GLN A 168 -2.45 2.18 -12.31
CA GLN A 168 -2.90 1.43 -11.12
C GLN A 168 -2.04 0.19 -10.83
N THR A 169 -1.79 -0.63 -11.86
CA THR A 169 -0.97 -1.84 -11.75
C THR A 169 0.45 -1.55 -11.26
N HIS A 170 1.06 -0.46 -11.75
CA HIS A 170 2.40 -0.04 -11.33
C HIS A 170 2.41 0.43 -9.87
N ARG A 171 1.39 1.19 -9.45
CA ARG A 171 1.28 1.63 -8.05
C ARG A 171 1.13 0.44 -7.10
N ILE A 172 0.27 -0.52 -7.43
CA ILE A 172 0.07 -1.72 -6.62
C ILE A 172 1.36 -2.56 -6.55
N HIS A 173 2.01 -2.79 -7.69
CA HIS A 173 3.25 -3.55 -7.74
C HIS A 173 4.36 -2.92 -6.89
N ASN A 174 4.59 -1.61 -7.04
CA ASN A 174 5.58 -0.87 -6.27
C ASN A 174 5.25 -0.84 -4.77
N ALA A 175 3.97 -0.78 -4.38
CA ALA A 175 3.60 -0.84 -2.96
C ALA A 175 3.87 -2.22 -2.35
N LEU A 176 3.59 -3.29 -3.09
CA LEU A 176 3.82 -4.65 -2.62
C LEU A 176 5.32 -5.01 -2.58
N LYS A 177 6.05 -4.79 -3.68
CA LYS A 177 7.45 -5.19 -3.87
C LYS A 177 8.48 -4.13 -3.48
N GLY A 178 8.07 -2.89 -3.32
CA GLY A 178 8.97 -1.75 -3.14
C GLY A 178 9.33 -1.09 -4.47
N ILE A 179 9.95 0.09 -4.34
CA ILE A 179 10.50 0.88 -5.45
C ILE A 179 11.98 0.50 -5.57
N PRO A 180 12.41 -0.10 -6.70
CA PRO A 180 13.79 -0.58 -6.87
C PRO A 180 14.82 0.51 -6.57
N GLY A 181 15.74 0.23 -5.63
CA GLY A 181 16.84 1.12 -5.26
C GLY A 181 16.46 2.33 -4.39
N ASP A 182 15.18 2.50 -4.01
CA ASP A 182 14.72 3.65 -3.21
C ASP A 182 13.99 3.20 -1.93
N ARG A 183 13.04 2.26 -2.04
CA ARG A 183 12.12 1.97 -0.94
C ARG A 183 11.65 0.53 -0.86
N ASP A 184 11.68 -0.02 0.34
CA ASP A 184 11.09 -1.32 0.69
C ASP A 184 9.57 -1.34 0.47
N GLY A 185 9.05 -2.48 0.03
CA GLY A 185 7.62 -2.71 -0.09
C GLY A 185 6.95 -3.10 1.22
N LEU A 186 5.65 -3.37 1.15
CA LEU A 186 4.89 -3.94 2.27
C LEU A 186 5.45 -5.29 2.71
N PHE A 187 5.82 -6.17 1.77
CA PHE A 187 6.37 -7.49 2.11
C PHE A 187 7.72 -7.39 2.84
N ASP A 188 8.61 -6.53 2.38
CA ASP A 188 9.91 -6.31 3.04
C ASP A 188 9.73 -5.68 4.43
N THR A 189 8.76 -4.77 4.56
CA THR A 189 8.40 -4.18 5.85
C THR A 189 7.86 -5.22 6.83
N ILE A 190 7.00 -6.13 6.37
CA ILE A 190 6.50 -7.25 7.19
C ILE A 190 7.69 -8.09 7.67
N GLN A 191 8.55 -8.52 6.74
CA GLN A 191 9.70 -9.37 7.02
C GLN A 191 10.66 -8.75 8.04
N ARG A 192 10.96 -7.46 7.89
CA ARG A 192 11.85 -6.71 8.79
C ARG A 192 11.27 -6.57 10.20
N CYS A 193 9.96 -6.34 10.31
CA CYS A 193 9.34 -5.94 11.58
C CYS A 193 8.76 -7.09 12.40
N LYS A 194 8.66 -8.30 11.82
CA LYS A 194 7.98 -9.47 12.40
C LYS A 194 8.38 -9.86 13.83
N ASN A 195 9.65 -9.67 14.22
CA ASN A 195 10.14 -10.14 15.52
C ASN A 195 9.98 -9.13 16.66
N HIS A 196 10.02 -7.82 16.36
CA HIS A 196 10.14 -6.77 17.38
C HIS A 196 9.00 -5.73 17.34
N TYR A 197 8.28 -5.64 16.22
CA TYR A 197 7.27 -4.62 15.96
C TYR A 197 6.00 -5.22 15.37
N GLN A 198 5.53 -6.35 15.91
CA GLN A 198 4.47 -7.23 15.38
C GLN A 198 3.17 -6.53 14.95
N LYS A 199 2.79 -5.40 15.57
CA LYS A 199 1.61 -4.63 15.11
C LYS A 199 1.77 -4.08 13.70
N ARG A 200 2.98 -3.67 13.30
CA ARG A 200 3.24 -3.14 11.94
C ARG A 200 3.02 -4.20 10.84
N PRO A 201 3.63 -5.40 10.88
CA PRO A 201 3.35 -6.44 9.91
C PRO A 201 1.87 -6.82 9.91
N TYR A 202 1.22 -6.94 11.07
CA TYR A 202 -0.23 -7.17 11.14
C TYR A 202 -1.03 -6.09 10.40
N GLN A 203 -0.75 -4.81 10.63
CA GLN A 203 -1.46 -3.72 9.95
C GLN A 203 -1.18 -3.72 8.43
N CYS A 204 0.04 -4.05 8.00
CA CYS A 204 0.36 -4.23 6.57
C CYS A 204 -0.46 -5.38 5.96
N ILE A 205 -0.55 -6.53 6.64
CA ILE A 205 -1.38 -7.67 6.21
C ILE A 205 -2.85 -7.27 6.15
N LYS A 206 -3.37 -6.56 7.17
CA LYS A 206 -4.75 -6.07 7.18
C LYS A 206 -5.02 -5.14 5.99
N CYS A 207 -4.10 -4.24 5.66
CA CYS A 207 -4.18 -3.37 4.49
C CYS A 207 -4.18 -4.18 3.19
N MET A 208 -3.30 -5.17 3.04
CA MET A 208 -3.26 -6.06 1.88
C MET A 208 -4.53 -6.89 1.72
N VAL A 209 -5.08 -7.45 2.80
CA VAL A 209 -6.37 -8.16 2.78
C VAL A 209 -7.48 -7.23 2.29
N ALA A 210 -7.52 -5.99 2.77
CA ALA A 210 -8.48 -4.99 2.29
C ALA A 210 -8.26 -4.64 0.81
N LEU A 211 -7.01 -4.52 0.35
CA LEU A 211 -6.67 -4.29 -1.05
C LEU A 211 -7.16 -5.43 -1.95
N PHE A 212 -6.78 -6.67 -1.66
CA PHE A 212 -7.14 -7.83 -2.48
C PHE A 212 -8.64 -8.14 -2.45
N SER A 213 -9.33 -7.84 -1.34
CA SER A 213 -10.79 -7.99 -1.24
C SER A 213 -11.56 -7.01 -2.14
N ASN A 214 -11.01 -5.82 -2.39
CA ASN A 214 -11.77 -4.71 -3.00
C ASN A 214 -11.19 -4.24 -4.34
N CYS A 215 -10.03 -4.77 -4.75
CA CYS A 215 -9.36 -4.41 -6.00
C CYS A 215 -9.09 -5.67 -6.83
N PRO A 216 -9.92 -5.97 -7.84
CA PRO A 216 -9.71 -7.11 -8.72
C PRO A 216 -8.33 -7.10 -9.40
N VAL A 217 -7.84 -5.90 -9.77
CA VAL A 217 -6.51 -5.72 -10.36
C VAL A 217 -5.40 -6.16 -9.38
N ALA A 218 -5.51 -5.78 -8.11
CA ALA A 218 -4.54 -6.20 -7.10
C ALA A 218 -4.56 -7.72 -6.87
N TYR A 219 -5.75 -8.31 -6.83
CA TYR A 219 -5.89 -9.77 -6.70
C TYR A 219 -5.31 -10.50 -7.92
N GLN A 220 -5.55 -10.01 -9.15
CA GLN A 220 -4.94 -10.55 -10.36
C GLN A 220 -3.42 -10.44 -10.36
N ILE A 221 -2.86 -9.33 -9.87
CA ILE A 221 -1.39 -9.17 -9.71
C ILE A 221 -0.83 -10.21 -8.74
N LEU A 222 -1.51 -10.47 -7.62
CA LEU A 222 -1.13 -11.52 -6.68
C LEU A 222 -1.19 -12.90 -7.35
N GLN A 223 -2.29 -13.21 -8.05
CA GLN A 223 -2.47 -14.50 -8.72
C GLN A 223 -1.52 -14.73 -9.91
N GLY A 224 -1.11 -13.68 -10.60
CA GLY A 224 -0.21 -13.76 -11.74
C GLY A 224 1.28 -13.78 -11.39
N ASN A 225 1.67 -13.78 -10.10
CA ASN A 225 3.07 -13.64 -9.71
C ASN A 225 3.47 -14.61 -8.57
N ALA A 226 4.17 -15.69 -8.90
CA ALA A 226 4.57 -16.73 -7.95
C ALA A 226 5.39 -16.22 -6.74
N ASP A 227 6.25 -15.21 -6.93
CA ASP A 227 6.99 -14.58 -5.82
C ASP A 227 6.04 -13.84 -4.87
N LEU A 228 5.05 -13.11 -5.39
CA LEU A 228 4.05 -12.45 -4.55
C LEU A 228 3.15 -13.47 -3.84
N LYS A 229 2.75 -14.56 -4.53
CA LYS A 229 2.01 -15.66 -3.91
C LYS A 229 2.75 -16.19 -2.69
N ARG A 230 4.02 -16.60 -2.88
CA ARG A 230 4.88 -17.13 -1.81
C ARG A 230 5.02 -16.16 -0.63
N LYS A 231 5.28 -14.87 -0.91
CA LYS A 231 5.40 -13.84 0.14
C LYS A 231 4.09 -13.60 0.87
N CYS A 232 2.96 -13.67 0.17
CA CYS A 232 1.62 -13.58 0.75
C CYS A 232 1.34 -14.76 1.67
N THR A 233 1.51 -15.99 1.19
CA THR A 233 1.34 -17.21 1.98
C THR A 233 2.20 -17.15 3.25
N TRP A 234 3.49 -16.82 3.12
CA TRP A 234 4.39 -16.69 4.25
C TRP A 234 3.93 -15.63 5.27
N ALA A 235 3.42 -14.48 4.82
CA ALA A 235 2.92 -13.44 5.71
C ALA A 235 1.65 -13.88 6.47
N VAL A 236 0.79 -14.66 5.81
CA VAL A 236 -0.43 -15.23 6.40
C VAL A 236 -0.09 -16.32 7.42
N GLU A 237 0.84 -17.22 7.10
CA GLU A 237 1.38 -18.23 8.01
C GLU A 237 2.00 -17.58 9.25
N TRP A 238 2.84 -16.56 9.06
CA TRP A 238 3.42 -15.82 10.17
C TRP A 238 2.35 -15.24 11.11
N LEU A 239 1.25 -14.70 10.57
CA LEU A 239 0.16 -14.16 11.38
C LEU A 239 -0.56 -15.27 12.16
N GLY A 240 -0.75 -16.44 11.53
CA GLY A 240 -1.27 -17.66 12.19
C GLY A 240 -0.38 -18.09 13.35
N ASP A 241 0.91 -18.28 13.10
CA ASP A 241 1.90 -18.66 14.10
C ASP A 241 1.94 -17.68 15.28
N GLU A 242 1.89 -16.38 15.00
CA GLU A 242 1.94 -15.35 16.06
C GLU A 242 0.67 -15.35 16.93
N LEU A 243 -0.49 -15.68 16.35
CA LEU A 243 -1.73 -15.87 17.10
C LEU A 243 -1.67 -17.11 18.00
N GLU A 244 -1.09 -18.22 17.53
CA GLU A 244 -0.98 -19.48 18.26
C GLU A 244 0.18 -19.51 19.27
N ARG A 245 1.19 -18.67 19.07
CA ARG A 245 2.36 -18.56 19.93
C ARG A 245 1.93 -18.39 21.40
N ARG A 246 2.32 -19.33 22.26
CA ARG A 246 2.04 -19.26 23.70
C ARG A 246 2.56 -17.92 24.27
N PRO A 247 1.83 -17.27 25.20
CA PRO A 247 2.35 -16.11 25.90
C PRO A 247 3.70 -16.47 26.50
N TYR A 248 4.71 -15.60 26.35
CA TYR A 248 5.99 -15.79 27.04
C TYR A 248 5.70 -16.05 28.53
N THR A 249 6.09 -17.24 29.00
CA THR A 249 5.94 -17.68 30.39
C THR A 249 6.78 -16.77 31.28
N GLY A 250 6.15 -15.73 31.84
CA GLY A 250 6.86 -14.77 32.68
C GLY A 250 6.00 -13.89 33.60
N ASN A 251 4.68 -14.06 33.66
CA ASN A 251 3.90 -13.44 34.74
C ASN A 251 2.52 -14.12 34.95
N PRO A 252 2.27 -14.80 36.08
CA PRO A 252 1.00 -15.47 36.36
C PRO A 252 -0.12 -14.51 36.81
N GLN A 253 0.05 -13.18 36.70
CA GLN A 253 -0.95 -12.20 37.15
C GLN A 253 -1.99 -11.80 36.09
N TYR A 254 -1.89 -12.29 34.85
CA TYR A 254 -2.85 -11.95 33.79
C TYR A 254 -3.73 -13.12 33.33
N THR A 255 -3.86 -14.18 34.13
CA THR A 255 -4.77 -15.32 33.86
C THR A 255 -6.21 -15.07 34.32
N TYR A 256 -6.59 -13.82 34.59
CA TYR A 256 -7.96 -13.47 34.96
C TYR A 256 -8.49 -12.36 34.06
N ASN A 257 -8.89 -12.70 32.84
CA ASN A 257 -9.86 -11.86 32.12
C ASN A 257 -10.60 -12.62 31.00
N ASN A 258 -11.49 -13.53 31.42
CA ASN A 258 -12.61 -13.95 30.56
C ASN A 258 -13.84 -13.02 30.74
N CYS A 259 -13.75 -12.00 31.61
CA CYS A 259 -14.79 -10.99 31.84
C CYS A 259 -14.18 -9.63 32.26
N SER A 260 -13.60 -8.85 31.32
CA SER A 260 -13.44 -7.36 31.34
C SER A 260 -12.53 -6.91 30.16
N PRO A 261 -12.41 -5.59 29.92
CA PRO A 261 -13.02 -4.78 28.84
C PRO A 261 -12.57 -5.21 27.41
N PRO A 262 -13.10 -4.62 26.32
CA PRO A 262 -12.66 -5.01 24.97
C PRO A 262 -11.13 -4.89 24.85
N VAL A 263 -10.48 -5.96 24.39
CA VAL A 263 -9.06 -5.96 23.99
C VAL A 263 -8.80 -4.70 23.17
N GLN A 264 -7.76 -3.94 23.52
CA GLN A 264 -7.51 -2.66 22.88
C GLN A 264 -7.20 -2.87 21.39
N SER A 265 -7.59 -1.93 20.53
CA SER A 265 -7.37 -2.09 19.09
C SER A 265 -5.88 -2.04 18.79
N ASN A 266 -5.39 -3.00 17.99
CA ASN A 266 -4.02 -2.99 17.46
C ASN A 266 -3.69 -1.75 16.60
N GLU A 267 -4.68 -0.93 16.27
CA GLU A 267 -4.53 0.35 15.55
C GLU A 267 -4.23 1.52 16.47
N THR A 268 -4.72 1.48 17.71
CA THR A 268 -4.70 2.63 18.63
C THR A 268 -3.98 2.35 19.94
N SER A 269 -3.68 1.09 20.26
CA SER A 269 -3.04 0.74 21.52
C SER A 269 -1.53 0.97 21.49
N ASN A 270 -1.03 1.52 22.59
CA ASN A 270 0.39 1.80 22.78
C ASN A 270 1.12 0.50 23.08
N GLY A 271 1.90 0.01 22.11
CA GLY A 271 2.70 -1.20 22.25
C GLY A 271 3.18 -1.71 20.90
N TYR A 272 4.19 -2.57 20.93
CA TYR A 272 4.81 -3.14 19.72
C TYR A 272 4.31 -4.56 19.40
N PHE A 273 3.94 -5.31 20.44
CA PHE A 273 3.48 -6.69 20.32
C PHE A 273 2.01 -6.77 19.89
N LEU A 274 1.68 -7.80 19.13
CA LEU A 274 0.35 -8.03 18.60
C LEU A 274 -0.62 -8.44 19.71
N GLU A 275 -1.72 -7.72 19.85
CA GLU A 275 -2.82 -8.12 20.71
C GLU A 275 -3.70 -9.13 19.98
N ARG A 276 -3.94 -10.30 20.60
CA ARG A 276 -4.72 -11.41 20.02
C ARG A 276 -6.24 -11.13 20.06
N SER A 277 -6.66 -10.07 19.40
CA SER A 277 -8.06 -9.63 19.36
C SER A 277 -8.87 -10.38 18.30
N HIS A 278 -10.20 -10.28 18.39
CA HIS A 278 -11.11 -10.87 17.40
C HIS A 278 -10.87 -10.31 15.98
N SER A 279 -10.51 -9.02 15.86
CA SER A 279 -10.16 -8.39 14.57
C SER A 279 -8.97 -9.08 13.90
N VAL A 280 -7.99 -9.57 14.66
CA VAL A 280 -6.82 -10.26 14.08
C VAL A 280 -7.24 -11.61 13.51
N ARG A 281 -8.08 -12.36 14.24
CA ARG A 281 -8.64 -13.63 13.77
C ARG A 281 -9.47 -13.47 12.50
N MET A 282 -10.31 -12.44 12.44
CA MET A 282 -11.08 -12.13 11.22
C MET A 282 -10.18 -11.74 10.05
N THR A 283 -9.11 -10.99 10.31
CA THR A 283 -8.12 -10.64 9.29
C THR A 283 -7.41 -11.89 8.76
N LEU A 284 -6.98 -12.79 9.65
CA LEU A 284 -6.35 -14.06 9.27
C LEU A 284 -7.28 -14.93 8.44
N ALA A 285 -8.52 -15.14 8.90
CA ALA A 285 -9.51 -15.95 8.17
C ALA A 285 -9.69 -15.44 6.73
N LYS A 286 -9.89 -14.12 6.58
CA LYS A 286 -10.03 -13.51 5.25
C LYS A 286 -8.73 -13.55 4.44
N ALA A 287 -7.57 -13.49 5.08
CA ALA A 287 -6.30 -13.65 4.40
C ALA A 287 -6.12 -15.06 3.84
N CYS A 288 -6.55 -16.09 4.59
CA CYS A 288 -6.55 -17.48 4.12
C CYS A 288 -7.49 -17.66 2.92
N GLU A 289 -8.69 -17.06 2.93
CA GLU A 289 -9.62 -17.10 1.78
C GLU A 289 -9.03 -16.46 0.51
N LEU A 290 -8.18 -15.45 0.68
CA LEU A 290 -7.54 -14.74 -0.42
C LEU A 290 -6.20 -15.36 -0.82
N CYS A 291 -5.69 -16.33 -0.06
CA CYS A 291 -4.45 -17.01 -0.40
C CYS A 291 -4.63 -17.72 -1.74
N PRO A 292 -3.66 -17.58 -2.67
CA PRO A 292 -3.66 -18.37 -3.89
C PRO A 292 -3.70 -19.85 -3.54
N GLU A 293 -4.58 -20.61 -4.18
CA GLU A 293 -4.46 -22.07 -4.18
C GLU A 293 -3.08 -22.40 -4.75
N GLU A 294 -2.31 -23.22 -4.03
CA GLU A 294 -1.15 -23.87 -4.61
C GLU A 294 -1.71 -24.75 -5.72
N GLU A 295 -1.32 -24.47 -6.97
CA GLU A 295 -1.56 -25.42 -8.05
C GLU A 295 -0.88 -26.71 -7.59
N SER A 296 -1.67 -27.74 -7.29
CA SER A 296 -1.13 -29.06 -7.05
C SER A 296 -0.30 -29.40 -8.28
N ASP A 297 0.99 -29.63 -8.08
CA ASP A 297 1.82 -30.35 -9.05
C ASP A 297 1.30 -31.80 -9.09
N ASP A 298 0.05 -32.00 -9.54
CA ASP A 298 -0.48 -33.30 -9.95
C ASP A 298 0.09 -33.60 -11.35
N GLN A 299 1.42 -33.75 -11.39
CA GLN A 299 2.11 -34.57 -12.37
C GLN A 299 2.86 -35.68 -11.63
N ASP A 300 2.17 -36.39 -10.73
CA ASP A 300 2.45 -37.81 -10.59
C ASP A 300 2.01 -38.46 -11.91
N ALA A 301 2.97 -38.58 -12.83
CA ALA A 301 2.85 -39.44 -13.99
C ALA A 301 2.41 -40.83 -13.47
N PRO A 302 1.40 -41.48 -14.08
CA PRO A 302 1.05 -42.83 -13.69
C PRO A 302 2.27 -43.72 -13.96
N ASP A 303 2.75 -44.39 -12.90
CA ASP A 303 3.77 -45.44 -12.96
C ASP A 303 3.60 -46.26 -14.24
N GLU A 304 4.53 -46.11 -15.18
CA GLU A 304 4.64 -47.04 -16.29
C GLU A 304 4.95 -48.40 -15.69
N HIS A 305 3.94 -49.26 -15.69
CA HIS A 305 4.00 -50.69 -15.42
C HIS A 305 5.36 -51.30 -15.81
N GLU A 306 6.21 -51.60 -14.82
CA GLU A 306 7.25 -52.61 -14.96
C GLU A 306 6.57 -53.93 -15.36
N SER A 307 6.75 -54.31 -16.62
CA SER A 307 6.40 -55.64 -17.09
C SER A 307 7.48 -56.60 -16.58
N PRO A 308 7.13 -57.73 -15.93
CA PRO A 308 8.13 -58.68 -15.46
C PRO A 308 8.81 -59.38 -16.65
N PRO A 309 10.11 -59.70 -16.55
CA PRO A 309 10.83 -60.36 -17.64
C PRO A 309 10.33 -61.82 -17.80
N PRO A 310 10.30 -62.37 -19.03
CA PRO A 310 9.94 -63.77 -19.23
C PRO A 310 11.08 -64.68 -18.77
N GLU A 311 10.85 -65.44 -17.70
CA GLU A 311 11.59 -66.67 -17.40
C GLU A 311 11.19 -67.75 -18.41
N ASP A 312 12.13 -68.19 -19.24
CA ASP A 312 12.47 -69.61 -19.43
C ASP A 312 13.33 -69.81 -20.70
N ALA A 313 14.64 -69.99 -20.48
CA ALA A 313 15.52 -70.69 -21.41
C ALA A 313 16.05 -71.94 -20.68
N PRO A 314 15.90 -73.15 -21.24
CA PRO A 314 16.16 -74.39 -20.52
C PRO A 314 17.66 -74.63 -20.30
N LEU A 315 18.02 -74.80 -19.03
CA LEU A 315 19.32 -75.30 -18.57
C LEU A 315 19.50 -76.75 -19.04
N TYR A 316 20.41 -76.98 -19.99
CA TYR A 316 20.99 -78.30 -20.20
C TYR A 316 21.95 -78.62 -19.06
N LEU A 317 21.64 -79.69 -18.33
CA LEU A 317 22.45 -80.22 -17.24
C LEU A 317 23.22 -81.46 -17.71
N HIS A 318 24.49 -81.51 -17.29
CA HIS A 318 25.40 -82.68 -17.21
C HIS A 318 26.15 -83.07 -18.50
N SER A 319 27.46 -83.37 -18.46
CA SER A 319 28.15 -84.23 -17.49
C SER A 319 29.70 -84.03 -17.46
N PRO A 320 30.41 -84.68 -16.53
CA PRO A 320 31.76 -84.32 -16.08
C PRO A 320 32.91 -85.16 -16.69
N GLY A 321 34.12 -84.59 -16.67
CA GLY A 321 35.37 -85.24 -16.20
C GLY A 321 36.04 -86.38 -16.98
N SER A 322 37.20 -86.04 -17.57
CA SER A 322 38.48 -86.79 -17.71
C SER A 322 38.52 -88.25 -18.22
N GLN A 323 39.32 -88.49 -19.28
CA GLN A 323 40.62 -89.21 -19.27
C GLN A 323 41.06 -89.59 -20.70
N PHE A 324 42.35 -89.37 -20.98
CA PHE A 324 43.20 -89.83 -22.11
C PHE A 324 42.68 -89.72 -23.55
#